data_AF-A0Z877-F1
#
_entry.id   AF-A0Z877-F1
#
_cell.length_a   1.000
_cell.length_b   1.000
_cell.length_c   1.000
_cell.angle_alpha   90.00
_cell.angle_beta   90.00
_cell.angle_gamma   90.00
#
_symmetry.space_group_name_H-M   'P 1'
#
loop_
_entity.id
_entity.type
_entity.pdbx_description
1 polymer ?
#
loop_
_entity_poly.entity_id
_entity_poly.type
_entity_poly.pdbx_seq_one_letter_code
_entity_poly.pdbx_strand_id
1 'polypeptide(L)' 'MGESLVIGDNITITVLGVKGNQTRLGVDAPRDVSVHREEILNRIQADNPSEDDESDGNTRDSD' A
#
# COMPACT_ATOMS: atom_id res chain seq x y z
N MET A 1 -8.30 6.95 -19.00
CA MET A 1 -7.02 6.21 -18.89
C MET A 1 -7.07 5.46 -17.58
N GLY A 2 -6.80 4.16 -17.62
CA GLY A 2 -6.92 3.22 -16.50
C GLY A 2 -5.88 2.14 -16.72
N GLU A 3 -4.62 2.53 -16.54
CA GLU A 3 -3.48 1.67 -16.78
C GLU A 3 -3.36 0.71 -15.59
N SER A 4 -3.28 -0.58 -15.91
CA SER A 4 -3.10 -1.65 -14.93
C SER A 4 -1.77 -2.36 -15.19
N LEU A 5 -0.95 -2.45 -14.16
CA LEU A 5 0.28 -3.23 -14.15
C LEU A 5 0.04 -4.51 -13.34
N VAL A 6 0.33 -5.65 -13.95
CA VAL A 6 0.22 -6.96 -13.29
C VAL A 6 1.63 -7.44 -12.95
N ILE A 7 1.84 -7.89 -11.71
CA ILE A 7 3.12 -8.38 -11.21
C ILE A 7 2.91 -9.83 -10.75
N GLY A 8 3.68 -10.76 -11.32
CA GLY A 8 3.48 -12.19 -11.10
C GLY A 8 2.08 -12.63 -11.55
N ASP A 9 1.46 -13.50 -10.76
CA ASP A 9 0.14 -14.06 -11.08
C ASP A 9 -1.01 -13.44 -10.27
N ASN A 10 -0.71 -12.79 -9.13
CA ASN A 10 -1.73 -12.41 -8.14
C ASN A 10 -1.68 -10.94 -7.68
N ILE A 11 -0.77 -10.12 -8.23
CA ILE A 11 -0.66 -8.71 -7.83
C ILE A 11 -1.08 -7.82 -9.00
N THR A 12 -2.03 -6.93 -8.76
CA THR A 12 -2.51 -5.97 -9.75
C THR A 12 -2.45 -4.55 -9.20
N ILE A 13 -1.75 -3.66 -9.89
CA ILE A 13 -1.68 -2.24 -9.59
C ILE A 13 -2.48 -1.49 -10.63
N THR A 14 -3.41 -0.63 -10.21
CA THR A 14 -4.26 0.14 -11.11
C THR A 14 -4.16 1.63 -10.82
N VAL A 15 -4.02 2.44 -11.86
CA VAL A 15 -4.12 3.90 -11.74
C VAL A 15 -5.61 4.28 -11.63
N LEU A 16 -6.03 4.67 -10.42
CA LEU A 16 -7.42 5.07 -10.15
C LEU A 16 -7.72 6.49 -10.63
N GLY A 17 -6.70 7.34 -10.74
CA GLY A 17 -6.82 8.68 -11.28
C GLY A 17 -5.65 9.58 -10.93
N VAL A 18 -5.58 10.72 -11.61
CA VAL A 18 -4.56 11.74 -11.40
C VAL A 18 -5.26 13.06 -11.09
N LYS A 19 -4.85 13.71 -10.00
CA LYS A 19 -5.34 15.04 -9.60
C LYS A 19 -4.15 15.97 -9.38
N GLY A 20 -3.92 16.87 -10.33
CA GLY A 20 -2.77 17.75 -10.32
C GLY A 20 -1.48 16.93 -10.37
N ASN A 21 -0.65 17.04 -9.32
CA ASN A 21 0.60 16.27 -9.19
C ASN A 21 0.45 15.01 -8.33
N GLN A 22 -0.77 14.66 -7.92
CA GLN A 22 -1.05 13.49 -7.08
C GLN A 22 -1.71 12.38 -7.91
N THR A 23 -1.07 11.22 -7.94
CA THR A 23 -1.61 10.01 -8.57
C THR A 23 -2.18 9.09 -7.51
N ARG A 24 -3.41 8.59 -7.73
CA ARG A 24 -4.03 7.56 -6.91
C ARG A 24 -3.77 6.20 -7.54
N LEU A 25 -3.17 5.32 -6.77
CA LEU A 25 -2.89 3.94 -7.14
C LEU A 25 -3.75 3.03 -6.27
N GLY A 26 -4.43 2.07 -6.88
CA GLY A 26 -5.02 0.92 -6.22
C GLY A 26 -4.05 -0.25 -6.34
N VAL A 27 -3.86 -0.99 -5.25
CA VAL A 27 -3.03 -2.20 -5.24
C VAL A 27 -3.91 -3.33 -4.72
N ASP A 28 -4.04 -4.36 -5.54
CA ASP A 28 -4.65 -5.63 -5.17
C ASP A 28 -3.54 -6.67 -5.10
N ALA A 29 -3.35 -7.27 -3.93
CA ALA A 29 -2.30 -8.23 -3.65
C ALA A 29 -2.80 -9.24 -2.60
N PRO A 30 -2.33 -10.49 -2.64
CA PRO A 30 -2.73 -11.49 -1.68
C PRO A 30 -2.11 -11.22 -0.31
N ARG A 31 -2.71 -11.76 0.76
CA ARG A 31 -2.38 -11.44 2.16
C ARG A 31 -0.98 -11.89 2.59
N ASP A 32 -0.37 -12.80 1.85
CA ASP A 32 1.02 -13.26 2.07
C ASP A 32 2.07 -12.23 1.63
N VAL A 33 1.67 -11.20 0.88
CA VAL A 33 2.57 -10.15 0.39
C VAL A 33 2.29 -8.83 1.10
N SER A 34 3.23 -8.38 1.93
CA SER A 34 3.14 -7.08 2.60
C SER A 34 3.45 -5.95 1.61
N VAL A 35 2.49 -5.03 1.42
CA VAL A 35 2.63 -3.87 0.52
C VAL A 35 2.93 -2.62 1.34
N HIS A 36 4.09 -2.02 1.12
CA HIS A 36 4.53 -0.82 1.83
C HIS A 36 4.83 0.34 0.88
N ARG A 37 4.76 1.56 1.39
CA ARG A 37 5.28 2.73 0.67
C ARG A 37 6.81 2.71 0.70
N GLU A 38 7.43 2.98 -0.43
CA GLU A 38 8.89 2.94 -0.61
C GLU A 38 9.64 3.78 0.44
N GLU A 39 9.13 4.98 0.77
CA GLU A 39 9.75 5.87 1.75
C GLU A 39 9.79 5.28 3.18
N ILE A 40 8.87 4.36 3.49
CA ILE A 40 8.77 3.68 4.78
C ILE A 40 9.68 2.44 4.79
N LEU A 41 9.73 1.71 3.66
CA LEU A 41 10.57 0.52 3.51
C LEU A 41 12.05 0.80 3.80
N ASN A 42 12.56 1.95 3.34
CA ASN A 42 13.95 2.36 3.57
C ASN A 42 14.28 2.59 5.06
N ARG A 43 13.28 2.88 5.90
CA ARG A 43 13.47 3.03 7.35
C ARG A 43 13.37 1.69 8.07
N ILE A 44 12.43 0.84 7.66
CA ILE A 44 12.19 -0.47 8.31
C ILE A 44 13.32 -1.46 7.99
N GLN A 45 13.83 -1.49 6.76
CA GLN A 45 14.96 -2.35 6.39
C GLN A 45 16.26 -2.01 7.13
N ALA A 46 16.40 -0.77 7.62
CA ALA A 46 17.55 -0.36 8.40
C ALA A 46 17.50 -0.83 9.86
N ASP A 47 16.30 -1.17 10.39
CA ASP A 47 16.12 -1.39 11.84
C ASP A 47 15.65 -2.80 12.24
N ASN A 48 14.83 -3.53 11.47
CA ASN A 48 14.62 -5.00 11.58
C ASN A 48 13.49 -5.48 10.64
N PRO A 49 13.55 -6.69 10.05
CA PRO A 49 12.69 -7.12 8.94
C PRO A 49 11.44 -7.94 9.38
N SER A 50 10.68 -7.54 10.39
CA SER A 50 9.45 -8.27 10.75
C SER A 50 8.66 -7.59 11.87
N GLU A 51 7.90 -6.54 11.58
CA GLU A 51 6.80 -6.13 12.45
C GLU A 51 5.60 -5.75 11.58
N ASP A 52 4.62 -6.64 11.59
CA ASP A 52 3.28 -6.49 11.06
C ASP A 52 2.64 -5.19 11.57
N ASP A 53 2.31 -4.28 10.66
CA ASP A 53 1.61 -3.04 10.99
C ASP A 53 0.12 -3.34 11.25
N GLU A 54 -0.20 -3.57 12.52
CA GLU A 54 -1.57 -3.59 13.04
C GLU A 54 -2.22 -2.21 12.84
N SER A 55 -2.84 -2.02 11.68
CA SER A 55 -3.77 -0.93 11.43
C SER A 55 -5.17 -1.28 11.96
N ASP A 56 -5.36 -1.25 13.28
CA ASP A 56 -6.72 -1.18 13.86
C ASP A 56 -6.79 -0.10 14.95
N GLY A 57 -7.61 0.93 14.72
CA GLY A 57 -7.73 2.04 15.67
C GLY A 57 -8.42 3.31 15.19
N ASN A 58 -9.49 3.22 14.38
CA ASN A 58 -10.44 4.34 14.29
C ASN A 58 -11.65 4.06 15.19
N THR A 59 -11.46 4.20 16.51
CA THR A 59 -12.59 4.39 17.43
C THR A 59 -12.77 5.89 17.64
N ARG A 60 -13.67 6.47 16.84
CA ARG A 60 -14.33 7.73 17.19
C ARG A 60 -15.39 7.38 18.23
N ASP A 61 -15.00 7.32 19.50
CA ASP A 61 -15.97 7.42 20.58
C ASP A 61 -16.20 8.90 20.89
N SER A 62 -17.48 9.21 21.02
CA SER A 62 -18.05 10.55 21.01
C SER A 62 -18.25 11.00 22.46
N ASP A 63 -17.83 12.21 22.82
CA ASP A 63 -18.42 13.05 23.87
C ASP A 63 -18.16 14.54 23.58
#